data_AF-A0A625Q5G4-F1
#
_entry.id   AF-A0A625Q5G4-F1
#
_cell.length_a   1.000
_cell.length_b   1.000
_cell.length_c   1.000
_cell.angle_alpha   90.00
_cell.angle_beta   90.00
_cell.angle_gamma   90.00
#
_symmetry.space_group_name_H-M   'P 1'
#
loop_
_entity.id
_entity.type
_entity.pdbx_description
1 polymer ?
#
loop_
_entity_poly.entity_id
_entity_poly.type
_entity_poly.pdbx_seq_one_letter_code
_entity_poly.pdbx_strand_id
1 'polypeptide(L)'
;MTFKMSEQAQTIKVYNLRSDTNEFIGTGDAYIPPHTGLPANCTDIVPPDIPASHTAVFDTEKQTWSLFEDHRGETVYDTTTGNPIYISEPGPLPENTTTQAPASPIDKFENGQWVADLNTARIQKHADINNWRNTQENANYVFQFNNHNWDYGKATQERLSLSVQMAKQNKLPGGFIWTGADNNDVPMTSEELLNLSDAIDQAMFTKGLQIHMRQRQMKEEIDKLTDAQAVMDYVVGWPE
;
A
#
# COMPACT_ATOMS: atom_id res chain seq x y z
N MET A 1 38.76 -1.60 -35.59
CA MET A 1 39.81 -0.90 -36.35
C MET A 1 39.72 0.58 -35.99
N THR A 2 40.84 1.28 -35.80
CA THR A 2 40.88 2.73 -35.53
C THR A 2 40.67 3.53 -36.83
N PHE A 3 39.89 4.61 -36.77
CA PHE A 3 39.69 5.55 -37.88
C PHE A 3 41.02 6.00 -38.52
N LYS A 4 41.11 5.98 -39.84
CA LYS A 4 42.31 6.42 -40.57
C LYS A 4 42.18 7.89 -40.99
N MET A 5 43.03 8.74 -40.44
CA MET A 5 43.09 10.16 -40.79
C MET A 5 43.62 10.37 -42.22
N SER A 6 43.17 11.43 -42.88
CA SER A 6 43.56 11.80 -44.26
C SER A 6 44.31 13.14 -44.28
N GLU A 7 45.17 13.35 -45.27
CA GLU A 7 45.82 14.64 -45.54
C GLU A 7 44.89 15.63 -46.27
N GLN A 8 43.72 15.17 -46.72
CA GLN A 8 42.70 15.98 -47.37
C GLN A 8 41.43 16.02 -46.53
N ALA A 9 40.69 17.12 -46.63
CA ALA A 9 39.39 17.23 -46.01
C ALA A 9 38.43 16.18 -46.61
N GLN A 10 37.61 15.57 -45.77
CA GLN A 10 36.67 14.54 -46.18
C GLN A 10 35.33 14.72 -45.47
N THR A 11 34.24 14.37 -46.14
CA THR A 11 32.91 14.28 -45.52
C THR A 11 32.54 12.81 -45.40
N ILE A 12 32.31 12.34 -44.19
CA ILE A 12 32.05 10.92 -43.89
C ILE A 12 30.68 10.81 -43.23
N LYS A 13 29.93 9.77 -43.60
CA LYS A 13 28.71 9.42 -42.88
C LYS A 13 29.07 8.85 -41.51
N VAL A 14 28.55 9.47 -40.47
CA VAL A 14 28.76 9.07 -39.08
C VAL A 14 27.45 8.65 -38.43
N TYR A 15 27.57 7.79 -37.43
CA TYR A 15 26.50 7.29 -36.60
C TYR A 15 26.68 7.89 -35.21
N ASN A 16 25.75 8.76 -34.83
CA ASN A 16 25.83 9.52 -33.60
C ASN A 16 25.41 8.65 -32.42
N LEU A 17 26.15 8.81 -31.33
CA LEU A 17 25.99 8.08 -30.08
C LEU A 17 25.50 9.04 -29.00
N ARG A 18 24.61 8.56 -28.14
CA ARG A 18 24.26 9.27 -26.91
C ARG A 18 25.48 9.31 -26.00
N SER A 19 25.80 10.47 -25.42
CA SER A 19 27.08 10.69 -24.74
C SER A 19 27.25 9.92 -23.42
N ASP A 20 26.16 9.48 -22.80
CA ASP A 20 26.12 8.76 -21.53
C ASP A 20 26.02 7.23 -21.72
N THR A 21 25.25 6.77 -22.71
CA THR A 21 24.95 5.34 -22.90
C THR A 21 25.57 4.72 -24.15
N ASN A 22 26.17 5.52 -25.04
CA ASN A 22 26.63 5.12 -26.37
C ASN A 22 25.54 4.50 -27.26
N GLU A 23 24.27 4.78 -26.97
CA GLU A 23 23.13 4.36 -27.80
C GLU A 23 23.14 5.09 -29.14
N PHE A 24 22.76 4.40 -30.20
CA PHE A 24 22.56 5.02 -31.51
C PHE A 24 21.40 6.02 -31.46
N ILE A 25 21.66 7.29 -31.80
CA ILE A 25 20.67 8.38 -31.80
C ILE A 25 20.39 8.96 -33.19
N GLY A 26 21.05 8.45 -34.23
CA GLY A 26 20.79 8.84 -35.61
C GLY A 26 22.03 8.98 -36.47
N THR A 27 21.81 9.16 -37.77
CA THR A 27 22.89 9.32 -38.77
C THR A 27 23.12 10.79 -39.09
N GLY A 28 24.35 11.13 -39.47
CA GLY A 28 24.70 12.45 -39.98
C GLY A 28 25.92 12.39 -40.90
N ASP A 29 26.28 13.51 -41.50
CA ASP A 29 27.51 13.64 -42.26
C ASP A 29 28.46 14.58 -41.51
N ALA A 30 29.68 14.12 -41.26
CA ALA A 30 30.71 14.87 -40.54
C ALA A 30 31.81 15.33 -41.52
N TYR A 31 32.09 16.63 -41.51
CA TYR A 31 33.27 17.19 -42.17
C TYR A 31 34.50 16.99 -41.28
N ILE A 32 35.51 16.28 -41.80
CA ILE A 32 36.76 15.95 -41.12
C ILE A 32 37.90 16.71 -41.81
N PRO A 33 38.48 17.75 -41.17
CA PRO A 33 39.67 18.43 -41.66
C PRO A 33 40.88 17.50 -41.86
N PRO A 34 41.86 17.89 -42.68
CA PRO A 34 43.14 17.20 -42.78
C PRO A 34 43.77 16.92 -41.41
N HIS A 35 44.29 15.70 -41.22
CA HIS A 35 44.99 15.25 -40.02
C HIS A 35 44.16 15.29 -38.72
N THR A 36 42.83 15.20 -38.81
CA THR A 36 41.93 15.12 -37.64
C THR A 36 41.13 13.80 -37.61
N GLY A 37 40.57 13.47 -36.45
CA GLY A 37 39.74 12.28 -36.22
C GLY A 37 38.24 12.56 -36.25
N LEU A 38 37.44 11.51 -36.05
CA LEU A 38 35.99 11.62 -35.92
C LEU A 38 35.61 12.54 -34.73
N PRO A 39 34.50 13.29 -34.84
CA PRO A 39 33.91 13.99 -33.70
C PRO A 39 33.65 13.07 -32.51
N ALA A 40 33.58 13.64 -31.31
CA ALA A 40 33.19 12.89 -30.12
C ALA A 40 31.76 12.33 -30.27
N ASN A 41 31.50 11.20 -29.60
CA ASN A 41 30.20 10.53 -29.57
C ASN A 41 29.69 10.16 -30.98
N CYS A 42 30.57 9.72 -31.88
CA CYS A 42 30.17 9.13 -33.15
C CYS A 42 31.13 8.01 -33.58
N THR A 43 30.67 7.19 -34.52
CA THR A 43 31.45 6.13 -35.18
C THR A 43 31.20 6.14 -36.68
N ASP A 44 32.16 5.68 -37.48
CA ASP A 44 32.00 5.41 -38.92
C ASP A 44 31.56 3.97 -39.21
N ILE A 45 31.42 3.14 -38.18
CA ILE A 45 30.93 1.77 -38.28
C ILE A 45 29.40 1.76 -38.35
N VAL A 46 28.88 1.24 -39.46
CA VAL A 46 27.44 1.12 -39.72
C VAL A 46 26.75 0.27 -38.63
N PRO A 47 25.69 0.77 -37.98
CA PRO A 47 24.89 -0.04 -37.06
C PRO A 47 24.20 -1.18 -37.83
N PRO A 48 23.92 -2.31 -37.16
CA PRO A 48 23.09 -3.35 -37.75
C PRO A 48 21.66 -2.84 -37.96
N ASP A 49 20.85 -3.60 -38.70
CA ASP A 49 19.40 -3.38 -38.71
C ASP A 49 18.86 -3.50 -37.29
N ILE A 50 18.13 -2.47 -36.84
CA ILE A 50 17.58 -2.39 -35.49
C ILE A 50 16.09 -2.77 -35.58
N PRO A 51 15.67 -3.94 -35.06
CA PRO A 51 14.27 -4.32 -35.03
C PRO A 51 13.43 -3.35 -34.20
N ALA A 52 12.11 -3.40 -34.36
CA ALA A 52 11.20 -2.77 -33.42
C ALA A 52 11.46 -3.30 -31.98
N SER A 53 11.26 -2.44 -30.98
CA SER A 53 11.51 -2.76 -29.56
C SER A 53 12.97 -3.15 -29.25
N HIS A 54 13.93 -2.62 -30.01
CA HIS A 54 15.36 -2.78 -29.74
C HIS A 54 16.10 -1.45 -29.88
N THR A 55 17.25 -1.38 -29.22
CA THR A 55 18.22 -0.30 -29.38
C THR A 55 19.61 -0.87 -29.66
N ALA A 56 20.42 -0.12 -30.41
CA ALA A 56 21.81 -0.47 -30.67
C ALA A 56 22.73 0.36 -29.78
N VAL A 57 23.63 -0.31 -29.05
CA VAL A 57 24.64 0.32 -28.20
C VAL A 57 26.02 0.01 -28.76
N PHE A 58 26.86 1.04 -28.89
CA PHE A 58 28.21 0.89 -29.42
C PHE A 58 29.23 0.67 -28.31
N ASP A 59 29.96 -0.46 -28.36
CA ASP A 59 31.11 -0.72 -27.51
C ASP A 59 32.34 -0.04 -28.12
N THR A 60 32.79 1.06 -27.50
CA THR A 60 33.90 1.87 -27.99
C THR A 60 35.26 1.19 -27.84
N GLU A 61 35.41 0.23 -26.92
CA GLU A 61 36.66 -0.51 -26.74
C GLU A 61 36.79 -1.62 -27.79
N LYS A 62 35.71 -2.37 -28.02
CA LYS A 62 35.67 -3.46 -29.00
C LYS A 62 35.41 -2.97 -30.42
N GLN A 63 34.92 -1.74 -30.58
CA GLN A 63 34.49 -1.15 -31.85
C GLN A 63 33.41 -2.00 -32.54
N THR A 64 32.40 -2.40 -31.77
CA THR A 64 31.31 -3.28 -32.22
C THR A 64 29.96 -2.80 -31.71
N TRP A 65 28.92 -3.03 -32.50
CA TRP A 65 27.53 -2.81 -32.10
C TRP A 65 26.94 -4.03 -31.40
N SER A 66 26.16 -3.80 -30.35
CA SER A 66 25.33 -4.80 -29.69
C SER A 66 23.87 -4.34 -29.72
N LEU A 67 22.95 -5.27 -29.96
CA LEU A 67 21.51 -5.03 -29.90
C LEU A 67 20.99 -5.43 -28.52
N PHE A 68 20.18 -4.56 -27.95
CA PHE A 68 19.46 -4.81 -26.70
C PHE A 68 17.97 -4.64 -26.95
N GLU A 69 17.16 -5.45 -26.27
CA GLU A 69 15.73 -5.21 -26.16
C GLU A 69 15.50 -3.82 -25.55
N ASP A 70 14.44 -3.14 -25.97
CA ASP A 70 14.08 -1.83 -25.46
C ASP A 70 12.62 -1.82 -25.02
N HIS A 71 12.43 -2.13 -23.74
CA HIS A 71 11.14 -2.10 -23.04
C HIS A 71 10.98 -0.82 -22.21
N ARG A 72 11.80 0.22 -22.46
CA ARG A 72 11.78 1.44 -21.64
C ARG A 72 10.44 2.16 -21.77
N GLY A 73 9.98 2.73 -20.66
CA GLY A 73 8.66 3.35 -20.57
C GLY A 73 7.55 2.37 -20.22
N GLU A 74 7.81 1.05 -20.29
CA GLU A 74 6.86 0.04 -19.84
C GLU A 74 6.90 -0.11 -18.31
N THR A 75 5.76 -0.54 -17.76
CA THR A 75 5.65 -0.97 -16.37
C THR A 75 5.35 -2.46 -16.37
N VAL A 76 6.22 -3.23 -15.71
CA VAL A 76 6.02 -4.66 -15.44
C VAL A 76 5.74 -4.86 -13.96
N TYR A 77 5.38 -6.06 -13.56
CA TYR A 77 4.99 -6.39 -12.20
C TYR A 77 5.82 -7.55 -11.69
N ASP A 78 6.37 -7.41 -10.49
CA ASP A 78 7.07 -8.48 -9.79
C ASP A 78 6.09 -9.62 -9.48
N THR A 79 6.36 -10.84 -9.95
CA THR A 79 5.45 -11.99 -9.82
C THR A 79 5.38 -12.53 -8.40
N THR A 80 6.26 -12.11 -7.50
CA THR A 80 6.26 -12.54 -6.09
C THR A 80 5.41 -11.61 -5.22
N THR A 81 5.46 -10.31 -5.51
CA THR A 81 4.90 -9.25 -4.67
C THR A 81 3.75 -8.48 -5.31
N GLY A 82 3.58 -8.57 -6.64
CA GLY A 82 2.62 -7.76 -7.40
C GLY A 82 3.02 -6.30 -7.56
N ASN A 83 4.21 -5.91 -7.08
CA ASN A 83 4.64 -4.51 -7.13
C ASN A 83 5.02 -4.09 -8.56
N PRO A 84 4.66 -2.87 -8.98
CA PRO A 84 5.05 -2.34 -10.28
C PRO A 84 6.55 -2.00 -10.32
N ILE A 85 7.17 -2.27 -11.46
CA ILE A 85 8.56 -1.96 -11.80
C ILE A 85 8.56 -1.21 -13.13
N TYR A 86 9.03 0.03 -13.10
CA TYR A 86 9.20 0.85 -14.29
C TYR A 86 10.53 0.53 -14.97
N ILE A 87 10.51 0.25 -16.28
CA ILE A 87 11.72 -0.02 -17.05
C ILE A 87 12.31 1.29 -17.56
N SER A 88 13.52 1.61 -17.09
CA SER A 88 14.24 2.84 -17.48
C SER A 88 15.49 2.59 -18.32
N GLU A 89 15.99 1.36 -18.34
CA GLU A 89 17.22 0.97 -19.04
C GLU A 89 16.92 -0.05 -20.15
N PRO A 90 17.70 -0.05 -21.26
CA PRO A 90 17.59 -1.07 -22.28
C PRO A 90 18.12 -2.42 -21.77
N GLY A 91 17.56 -3.50 -22.28
CA GLY A 91 17.88 -4.87 -21.89
C GLY A 91 16.63 -5.74 -21.75
N PRO A 92 16.80 -7.03 -21.41
CA PRO A 92 15.69 -7.92 -21.15
C PRO A 92 14.89 -7.44 -19.93
N LEU A 93 13.62 -7.82 -19.86
CA LEU A 93 12.81 -7.60 -18.66
C LEU A 93 13.45 -8.28 -17.44
N PRO A 94 13.34 -7.70 -16.23
CA PRO A 94 13.88 -8.31 -15.02
C PRO A 94 13.31 -9.72 -14.80
N GLU A 95 14.10 -10.60 -14.21
CA GLU A 95 13.63 -11.93 -13.83
C GLU A 95 12.43 -11.83 -12.86
N ASN A 96 11.54 -12.82 -12.90
CA ASN A 96 10.33 -12.87 -12.07
C ASN A 96 9.41 -11.64 -12.26
N THR A 97 9.27 -11.18 -13.50
CA THR A 97 8.32 -10.13 -13.86
C THR A 97 7.31 -10.57 -14.91
N THR A 98 6.18 -9.89 -14.94
CA THR A 98 5.15 -10.04 -15.97
C THR A 98 4.60 -8.68 -16.38
N THR A 99 4.19 -8.54 -17.64
CA THR A 99 3.50 -7.33 -18.14
C THR A 99 2.03 -7.26 -17.71
N GLN A 100 1.51 -8.34 -17.13
CA GLN A 100 0.14 -8.40 -16.62
C GLN A 100 0.07 -7.79 -15.22
N ALA A 101 -0.82 -6.84 -15.00
CA ALA A 101 -1.07 -6.30 -13.67
C ALA A 101 -1.92 -7.29 -12.83
N PRO A 102 -1.70 -7.39 -11.50
CA PRO A 102 -2.67 -8.03 -10.62
C PRO A 102 -3.99 -7.25 -10.67
N ALA A 103 -5.11 -7.96 -10.65
CA ALA A 103 -6.45 -7.37 -10.61
C ALA A 103 -6.83 -6.95 -9.18
N SER A 104 -6.25 -7.58 -8.17
CA SER A 104 -6.52 -7.30 -6.77
C SER A 104 -5.28 -7.44 -5.87
N PRO A 105 -5.25 -6.80 -4.69
CA PRO A 105 -4.13 -6.93 -3.74
C PRO A 105 -3.95 -8.32 -3.15
N ILE A 106 -4.95 -9.21 -3.31
CA ILE A 106 -4.88 -10.60 -2.83
C ILE A 106 -4.42 -11.55 -3.93
N ASP A 107 -4.15 -11.05 -5.14
CA ASP A 107 -3.70 -11.89 -6.25
C ASP A 107 -2.28 -12.38 -6.04
N LYS A 108 -2.06 -13.64 -6.40
CA LYS A 108 -0.78 -14.30 -6.42
C LYS A 108 -0.52 -14.83 -7.82
N PHE A 109 0.70 -14.66 -8.31
CA PHE A 109 1.06 -15.12 -9.64
C PHE A 109 1.35 -16.63 -9.61
N GLU A 110 0.52 -17.42 -10.30
CA GLU A 110 0.66 -18.87 -10.39
C GLU A 110 0.39 -19.32 -11.84
N ASN A 111 1.24 -20.22 -12.35
CA ASN A 111 1.10 -20.80 -13.69
C ASN A 111 0.95 -19.76 -14.83
N GLY A 112 1.61 -18.61 -14.69
CA GLY A 112 1.63 -17.56 -15.72
C GLY A 112 0.46 -16.56 -15.65
N GLN A 113 -0.39 -16.63 -14.61
CA GLN A 113 -1.52 -15.73 -14.42
C GLN A 113 -1.68 -15.30 -12.96
N TRP A 114 -2.33 -14.16 -12.75
CA TRP A 114 -2.75 -13.71 -11.42
C TRP A 114 -4.01 -14.47 -10.99
N VAL A 115 -3.96 -15.07 -9.80
CA VAL A 115 -5.07 -15.81 -9.19
C VAL A 115 -5.28 -15.29 -7.78
N ALA A 116 -6.52 -14.96 -7.42
CA ALA A 116 -6.87 -14.52 -6.08
C ALA A 116 -6.51 -15.59 -5.03
N ASP A 117 -5.63 -15.25 -4.10
CA ASP A 117 -5.16 -16.15 -3.06
C ASP A 117 -6.10 -16.13 -1.85
N LEU A 118 -6.75 -17.27 -1.62
CA LEU A 118 -7.73 -17.44 -0.54
C LEU A 118 -7.15 -17.18 0.85
N ASN A 119 -5.89 -17.54 1.09
CA ASN A 119 -5.28 -17.34 2.40
C ASN A 119 -4.98 -15.86 2.65
N THR A 120 -4.51 -15.15 1.63
CA THR A 120 -4.28 -13.71 1.66
C THR A 120 -5.60 -12.96 1.86
N ALA A 121 -6.67 -13.38 1.18
CA ALA A 121 -8.02 -12.85 1.41
C ALA A 121 -8.47 -13.02 2.88
N ARG A 122 -8.29 -14.21 3.47
CA ARG A 122 -8.64 -14.47 4.88
C ARG A 122 -7.81 -13.63 5.84
N ILE A 123 -6.49 -13.51 5.61
CA ILE A 123 -5.61 -12.68 6.44
C ILE A 123 -6.07 -11.22 6.41
N GLN A 124 -6.34 -10.68 5.22
CA GLN A 124 -6.84 -9.32 5.05
C GLN A 124 -8.17 -9.12 5.77
N LYS A 125 -9.14 -10.02 5.57
CA LYS A 125 -10.47 -9.90 6.20
C LYS A 125 -10.43 -10.09 7.72
N HIS A 126 -9.55 -10.95 8.24
CA HIS A 126 -9.31 -11.07 9.68
C HIS A 126 -8.71 -9.79 10.27
N ALA A 127 -7.87 -9.06 9.51
CA ALA A 127 -7.37 -7.76 9.91
C ALA A 127 -8.49 -6.70 9.95
N ASP A 128 -9.39 -6.69 8.95
CA ASP A 128 -10.58 -5.82 8.94
C ASP A 128 -11.47 -6.07 10.17
N ILE A 129 -11.70 -7.34 10.52
CA ILE A 129 -12.45 -7.73 11.73
C ILE A 129 -11.77 -7.22 13.01
N ASN A 130 -10.44 -7.32 13.10
CA ASN A 130 -9.70 -6.79 14.25
C ASN A 130 -9.82 -5.27 14.35
N ASN A 131 -9.77 -4.56 13.22
CA ASN A 131 -9.95 -3.11 13.15
C ASN A 131 -11.37 -2.70 13.59
N TRP A 132 -12.39 -3.44 13.13
CA TRP A 132 -13.76 -3.25 13.59
C TRP A 132 -13.88 -3.45 15.10
N ARG A 133 -13.34 -4.56 15.65
CA ARG A 133 -13.36 -4.82 17.09
C ARG A 133 -12.72 -3.66 17.87
N ASN A 134 -11.53 -3.24 17.47
CA ASN A 134 -10.83 -2.13 18.10
C ASN A 134 -11.65 -0.84 18.07
N THR A 135 -12.37 -0.58 16.96
CA THR A 135 -13.28 0.57 16.85
C THR A 135 -14.43 0.45 17.83
N GLN A 136 -15.09 -0.72 17.91
CA GLN A 136 -16.20 -0.95 18.83
C GLN A 136 -15.79 -0.88 20.30
N GLU A 137 -14.62 -1.40 20.68
CA GLU A 137 -14.11 -1.38 22.06
C GLU A 137 -13.69 0.01 22.54
N ASN A 138 -13.41 0.94 21.62
CA ASN A 138 -13.06 2.32 21.93
C ASN A 138 -14.21 3.31 21.70
N ALA A 139 -15.36 2.84 21.20
CA ALA A 139 -16.54 3.66 21.04
C ALA A 139 -17.21 3.96 22.41
N ASN A 140 -17.94 5.07 22.46
CA ASN A 140 -18.91 5.34 23.50
C ASN A 140 -20.30 4.95 23.02
N TYR A 141 -21.12 4.50 23.96
CA TYR A 141 -22.48 4.05 23.73
C TYR A 141 -23.38 4.69 24.78
N VAL A 142 -24.68 4.62 24.54
CA VAL A 142 -25.69 5.11 25.48
C VAL A 142 -26.47 3.93 26.06
N PHE A 143 -26.76 3.98 27.35
CA PHE A 143 -27.67 3.05 28.00
C PHE A 143 -28.62 3.80 28.96
N GLN A 144 -29.76 3.20 29.25
CA GLN A 144 -30.73 3.76 30.18
C GLN A 144 -30.53 3.17 31.57
N PHE A 145 -30.41 4.04 32.59
CA PHE A 145 -30.33 3.65 33.99
C PHE A 145 -30.96 4.72 34.88
N ASN A 146 -31.79 4.29 35.85
CA ASN A 146 -32.54 5.18 36.75
C ASN A 146 -33.26 6.33 36.00
N ASN A 147 -33.97 6.00 34.92
CA ASN A 147 -34.75 6.94 34.09
C ASN A 147 -33.93 8.02 33.36
N HIS A 148 -32.61 7.87 33.28
CA HIS A 148 -31.73 8.76 32.52
C HIS A 148 -30.92 7.98 31.49
N ASN A 149 -30.52 8.65 30.42
CA ASN A 149 -29.58 8.13 29.44
C ASN A 149 -28.16 8.52 29.84
N TRP A 150 -27.28 7.54 29.89
CA TRP A 150 -25.88 7.72 30.29
C TRP A 150 -24.95 7.23 29.20
N ASP A 151 -23.86 7.96 28.99
CA ASP A 151 -22.75 7.44 28.21
C ASP A 151 -22.08 6.29 28.99
N TYR A 152 -21.60 5.29 28.27
CA TYR A 152 -20.66 4.31 28.78
C TYR A 152 -19.60 3.99 27.71
N GLY A 153 -18.44 3.54 28.18
CA GLY A 153 -17.26 3.35 27.34
C GLY A 153 -16.01 3.79 28.10
N LYS A 154 -14.83 3.53 27.51
CA LYS A 154 -13.54 3.81 28.17
C LYS A 154 -13.41 5.28 28.55
N ALA A 155 -13.81 6.19 27.66
CA ALA A 155 -13.75 7.62 27.92
C ALA A 155 -14.67 8.04 29.07
N THR A 156 -15.88 7.46 29.17
CA THR A 156 -16.79 7.76 30.28
C THR A 156 -16.27 7.18 31.60
N GLN A 157 -15.75 5.96 31.60
CA GLN A 157 -15.15 5.34 32.78
C GLN A 157 -13.95 6.18 33.30
N GLU A 158 -13.09 6.65 32.39
CA GLU A 158 -11.97 7.52 32.74
C GLU A 158 -12.45 8.84 33.34
N ARG A 159 -13.43 9.51 32.71
CA ARG A 159 -14.03 10.76 33.20
C ARG A 159 -14.66 10.60 34.58
N LEU A 160 -15.28 9.45 34.83
CA LEU A 160 -16.02 9.16 36.07
C LEU A 160 -15.11 8.76 37.24
N SER A 161 -13.89 8.28 36.94
CA SER A 161 -12.99 7.62 37.89
C SER A 161 -12.70 8.41 39.17
N LEU A 162 -12.32 9.69 39.06
CA LEU A 162 -12.01 10.55 40.21
C LEU A 162 -13.25 10.85 41.05
N SER A 163 -14.38 11.12 40.39
CA SER A 163 -15.65 11.38 41.07
C SER A 163 -16.09 10.15 41.88
N VAL A 164 -15.96 8.95 41.31
CA VAL A 164 -16.22 7.68 42.01
C VAL A 164 -15.25 7.47 43.18
N GLN A 165 -13.97 7.80 43.03
CA GLN A 165 -13.02 7.72 44.13
C GLN A 165 -13.41 8.63 45.31
N MET A 166 -13.88 9.85 45.01
CA MET A 166 -14.36 10.79 46.03
C MET A 166 -15.68 10.34 46.66
N ALA A 167 -16.58 9.74 45.88
CA ALA A 167 -17.83 9.14 46.38
C ALA A 167 -17.56 7.98 47.35
N LYS A 168 -16.60 7.09 47.05
CA LYS A 168 -16.18 6.01 47.96
C LYS A 168 -15.67 6.52 49.31
N GLN A 169 -15.11 7.72 49.35
CA GLN A 169 -14.65 8.37 50.57
C GLN A 169 -15.71 9.28 51.21
N ASN A 170 -16.90 9.35 50.63
CA ASN A 170 -17.97 10.27 50.99
C ASN A 170 -17.53 11.75 51.03
N LYS A 171 -16.68 12.14 50.07
CA LYS A 171 -16.11 13.50 49.94
C LYS A 171 -16.63 14.26 48.72
N LEU A 172 -17.71 13.81 48.10
CA LEU A 172 -18.35 14.61 47.05
C LEU A 172 -18.88 15.93 47.65
N PRO A 173 -18.71 17.07 46.95
CA PRO A 173 -19.26 18.33 47.41
C PRO A 173 -20.79 18.30 47.37
N GLY A 174 -21.43 19.08 48.24
CA GLY A 174 -22.87 19.29 48.19
C GLY A 174 -23.30 19.91 46.85
N GLY A 175 -24.35 19.39 46.23
CA GLY A 175 -24.81 19.82 44.92
C GLY A 175 -23.98 19.31 43.74
N PHE A 176 -23.17 18.26 43.94
CA PHE A 176 -22.48 17.58 42.85
C PHE A 176 -23.46 17.12 41.76
N ILE A 177 -23.07 17.32 40.50
CA ILE A 177 -23.85 16.95 39.31
C ILE A 177 -23.05 16.02 38.41
N TRP A 178 -23.76 15.16 37.70
CA TRP A 178 -23.22 14.40 36.58
C TRP A 178 -24.08 14.63 35.34
N THR A 179 -23.45 14.97 34.23
CA THR A 179 -24.14 15.24 32.96
C THR A 179 -24.38 13.94 32.21
N GLY A 180 -25.65 13.69 31.87
CA GLY A 180 -26.10 12.53 31.09
C GLY A 180 -25.78 12.64 29.60
N ALA A 181 -26.06 11.58 28.86
CA ALA A 181 -25.82 11.51 27.41
C ALA A 181 -26.65 12.54 26.63
N ASP A 182 -27.79 12.96 27.19
CA ASP A 182 -28.67 13.99 26.60
C ASP A 182 -28.24 15.42 26.97
N ASN A 183 -27.04 15.60 27.54
CA ASN A 183 -26.53 16.88 28.09
C ASN A 183 -27.40 17.48 29.20
N ASN A 184 -28.11 16.64 29.95
CA ASN A 184 -28.88 17.02 31.12
C ASN A 184 -28.05 16.84 32.40
N ASP A 185 -27.99 17.89 33.23
CA ASP A 185 -27.32 17.82 34.52
C ASP A 185 -28.23 17.16 35.56
N VAL A 186 -27.74 16.06 36.15
CA VAL A 186 -28.45 15.31 37.17
C VAL A 186 -27.71 15.46 38.50
N PRO A 187 -28.33 16.02 39.55
CA PRO A 187 -27.76 16.03 40.89
C PRO A 187 -27.50 14.59 41.38
N MET A 188 -26.34 14.35 41.98
CA MET A 188 -25.92 13.02 42.40
C MET A 188 -25.38 13.03 43.84
N THR A 189 -25.90 12.12 44.65
CA THR A 189 -25.29 11.72 45.92
C THR A 189 -24.11 10.77 45.69
N SER A 190 -23.28 10.56 46.72
CA SER A 190 -22.21 9.55 46.68
C SER A 190 -22.75 8.16 46.32
N GLU A 191 -23.90 7.77 46.89
CA GLU A 191 -24.52 6.47 46.64
C GLU A 191 -25.02 6.35 45.18
N GLU A 192 -25.71 7.36 44.66
CA GLU A 192 -26.21 7.35 43.28
C GLU A 192 -25.07 7.30 42.26
N LEU A 193 -23.97 8.02 42.50
CA LEU A 193 -22.81 7.99 41.62
C LEU A 193 -22.10 6.62 41.62
N LEU A 194 -22.04 5.95 42.77
CA LEU A 194 -21.50 4.60 42.87
C LEU A 194 -22.38 3.59 42.13
N ASN A 195 -23.70 3.67 42.31
CA ASN A 195 -24.66 2.82 41.59
C ASN A 195 -24.58 3.05 40.06
N LEU A 196 -24.41 4.29 39.61
CA LEU A 196 -24.20 4.60 38.20
C LEU A 196 -22.87 4.01 37.69
N SER A 197 -21.79 4.11 38.46
CA SER A 197 -20.49 3.51 38.11
C SER A 197 -20.60 2.00 37.95
N ASP A 198 -21.27 1.31 38.88
CA ASP A 198 -21.46 -0.14 38.82
C ASP A 198 -22.30 -0.53 37.60
N ALA A 199 -23.33 0.25 37.28
CA ALA A 199 -24.16 0.05 36.09
C ALA A 199 -23.37 0.26 34.78
N ILE A 200 -22.49 1.28 34.73
CA ILE A 200 -21.56 1.51 33.61
C ILE A 200 -20.60 0.34 33.44
N ASP A 201 -19.98 -0.14 34.53
CA ASP A 201 -19.05 -1.27 34.47
C ASP A 201 -19.74 -2.54 33.95
N GLN A 202 -20.97 -2.82 34.41
CA GLN A 202 -21.77 -3.94 33.92
C GLN A 202 -22.16 -3.79 32.44
N ALA A 203 -22.52 -2.58 32.00
CA ALA A 203 -22.84 -2.29 30.60
C ALA A 203 -21.60 -2.46 29.69
N MET A 204 -20.44 -1.95 30.12
CA MET A 204 -19.17 -2.11 29.43
C MET A 204 -18.77 -3.58 29.33
N PHE A 205 -18.88 -4.36 30.40
CA PHE A 205 -18.62 -5.79 30.40
C PHE A 205 -19.51 -6.53 29.40
N THR A 206 -20.82 -6.24 29.43
CA THR A 206 -21.80 -6.87 28.53
C THR A 206 -21.50 -6.54 27.08
N LYS A 207 -21.23 -5.27 26.76
CA LYS A 207 -20.87 -4.84 25.40
C LYS A 207 -19.56 -5.48 24.93
N GLY A 208 -18.55 -5.55 25.80
CA GLY A 208 -17.29 -6.22 25.51
C GLY A 208 -17.47 -7.70 25.14
N LEU A 209 -18.32 -8.43 25.87
CA LEU A 209 -18.67 -9.81 25.53
C LEU A 209 -19.38 -9.90 24.16
N GLN A 210 -20.33 -9.02 23.87
CA GLN A 210 -21.02 -8.99 22.57
C GLN A 210 -20.02 -8.78 21.42
N ILE A 211 -19.10 -7.82 21.57
CA ILE A 211 -18.07 -7.52 20.56
C ILE A 211 -17.15 -8.73 20.37
N HIS A 212 -16.72 -9.36 21.47
CA HIS A 212 -15.87 -10.55 21.43
C HIS A 212 -16.56 -11.72 20.71
N MET A 213 -17.81 -12.02 21.08
CA MET A 213 -18.60 -13.09 20.46
C MET A 213 -18.80 -12.83 18.97
N ARG A 214 -19.16 -11.60 18.59
CA ARG A 214 -19.35 -11.24 17.18
C ARG A 214 -18.05 -11.34 16.40
N GLN A 215 -16.92 -10.86 16.93
CA GLN A 215 -15.62 -11.06 16.29
C GLN A 215 -15.37 -12.55 16.01
N ARG A 216 -15.57 -13.42 17.01
CA ARG A 216 -15.33 -14.86 16.84
C ARG A 216 -16.23 -15.46 15.76
N GLN A 217 -17.51 -15.12 15.80
CA GLN A 217 -18.47 -15.55 14.80
C GLN A 217 -18.03 -15.13 13.39
N MET A 218 -17.67 -13.86 13.17
CA MET A 218 -17.23 -13.39 11.85
C MET A 218 -16.00 -14.16 11.38
N LYS A 219 -15.01 -14.40 12.26
CA LYS A 219 -13.82 -15.17 11.88
C LYS A 219 -14.14 -16.61 11.50
N GLU A 220 -15.01 -17.26 12.27
CA GLU A 220 -15.48 -18.62 11.97
C GLU A 220 -16.29 -18.70 10.66
N GLU A 221 -17.04 -17.65 10.31
CA GLU A 221 -17.74 -17.53 9.03
C GLU A 221 -16.75 -17.39 7.87
N ILE A 222 -15.75 -16.51 8.00
CA ILE A 222 -14.66 -16.34 7.01
C ILE A 222 -13.87 -17.63 6.79
N ASP A 223 -13.52 -18.35 7.85
CA ASP A 223 -12.73 -19.57 7.75
C ASP A 223 -13.46 -20.70 7.01
N LYS A 224 -14.80 -20.64 6.95
CA LYS A 224 -15.63 -21.60 6.19
C LYS A 224 -15.76 -21.27 4.70
N LEU A 225 -15.45 -20.04 4.29
CA LEU A 225 -15.51 -19.64 2.89
C LEU A 225 -14.37 -20.29 2.11
N THR A 226 -14.67 -20.77 0.91
CA THR A 226 -13.72 -21.48 0.02
C THR A 226 -13.33 -20.67 -1.20
N ASP A 227 -13.97 -19.53 -1.40
CA ASP A 227 -13.74 -18.62 -2.51
C ASP A 227 -13.18 -17.29 -1.99
N ALA A 228 -12.13 -16.80 -2.64
CA ALA A 228 -11.41 -15.60 -2.20
C ALA A 228 -12.27 -14.34 -2.36
N GLN A 229 -13.09 -14.25 -3.41
CA GLN A 229 -13.98 -13.12 -3.62
C GLN A 229 -15.08 -13.08 -2.56
N ALA A 230 -15.68 -14.23 -2.24
CA ALA A 230 -16.66 -14.33 -1.16
C ALA A 230 -16.09 -13.89 0.20
N VAL A 231 -14.82 -14.20 0.48
CA VAL A 231 -14.13 -13.68 1.67
C VAL A 231 -14.03 -12.16 1.62
N MET A 232 -13.63 -11.58 0.49
CA MET A 232 -13.49 -10.13 0.34
C MET A 232 -14.83 -9.40 0.44
N ASP A 233 -15.90 -9.99 -0.08
CA ASP A 233 -17.27 -9.44 -0.07
C ASP A 233 -17.96 -9.54 1.29
N TYR A 234 -17.40 -10.29 2.24
CA TYR A 234 -17.96 -10.41 3.59
C TYR A 234 -18.03 -9.05 4.29
N VAL A 235 -19.23 -8.70 4.75
CA VAL A 235 -19.51 -7.44 5.45
C VAL A 235 -19.14 -7.55 6.92
N VAL A 236 -18.10 -6.81 7.31
CA VAL A 236 -17.64 -6.73 8.70
C VAL A 236 -18.54 -5.77 9.48
N GLY A 237 -19.16 -6.26 10.54
CA GLY A 237 -20.07 -5.44 11.34
C GLY A 237 -20.99 -6.25 12.24
N TRP A 238 -21.88 -5.54 12.92
CA TRP A 238 -23.06 -6.14 13.52
C TRP A 238 -23.97 -6.72 12.42
N PRO A 239 -24.68 -7.83 12.66
CA PRO A 239 -25.71 -8.29 11.73
C PRO A 239 -26.80 -7.20 11.60
N GLU A 240 -27.36 -7.06 10.40
CA GLU A 240 -28.58 -6.27 10.16
C GLU A 240 -29.79 -6.86 10.87
#